data_AF-A0A7C7DMT1-F1
#
_entry.id   AF-A0A7C7DMT1-F1
#
_cell.length_a   1.000
_cell.length_b   1.000
_cell.length_c   1.000
_cell.angle_alpha   90.00
_cell.angle_beta   90.00
_cell.angle_gamma   90.00
#
_symmetry.space_group_name_H-M   'P 1'
#
loop_
_entity.id
_entity.type
_entity.pdbx_description
1 polymer ?
#
loop_
_entity_poly.entity_id
_entity_poly.type
_entity_poly.pdbx_seq_one_letter_code
_entity_poly.pdbx_strand_id
1 'polypeptide(L)' 'MAIKCPDCGAYNLSSAETCKKCGASLGPKLAQTPETAQAKVPFIKRLIPRRGVTKKG' A
#
# COMPACT_ATOMS: atom_id res chain seq x y z
N MET A 1 -26.19 2.91 -5.36
CA MET A 1 -25.06 3.59 -4.70
C MET A 1 -24.36 4.47 -5.73
N ALA A 2 -23.94 5.69 -5.37
CA ALA A 2 -23.24 6.61 -6.26
C ALA A 2 -21.85 6.95 -5.71
N ILE A 3 -20.87 7.16 -6.58
CA ILE A 3 -19.51 7.57 -6.25
C ILE A 3 -19.24 8.98 -6.76
N LYS A 4 -18.50 9.77 -5.99
CA LYS A 4 -18.06 11.10 -6.41
C LYS A 4 -16.73 10.99 -7.14
N CYS A 5 -16.64 11.57 -8.33
CA CYS A 5 -15.40 11.65 -9.10
C CYS A 5 -14.39 12.55 -8.37
N PRO A 6 -13.16 12.09 -8.10
CA PRO A 6 -12.14 12.89 -7.42
C PRO A 6 -11.63 14.06 -8.29
N ASP A 7 -11.62 13.89 -9.61
CA ASP A 7 -11.10 14.92 -10.53
C ASP A 7 -12.05 16.12 -10.73
N CYS A 8 -13.36 15.85 -10.87
CA CYS A 8 -14.32 16.91 -11.22
C CYS A 8 -15.50 17.05 -10.26
N GLY A 9 -15.60 16.19 -9.26
CA GLY A 9 -16.65 16.22 -8.24
C GLY A 9 -18.02 15.73 -8.70
N ALA A 10 -18.18 15.24 -9.93
CA ALA A 10 -19.45 14.72 -10.43
C ALA A 10 -19.83 13.38 -9.77
N TYR A 11 -21.11 13.17 -9.50
CA TYR A 11 -21.62 11.89 -9.03
C TYR A 11 -21.85 10.93 -10.20
N ASN A 12 -21.37 9.70 -10.06
CA ASN A 12 -21.46 8.63 -11.04
C ASN A 12 -22.01 7.35 -10.38
N LEU A 13 -22.49 6.41 -11.18
CA LEU A 13 -22.88 5.08 -10.67
C LEU A 13 -21.67 4.39 -10.05
N SER A 14 -21.86 3.66 -8.94
CA SER A 14 -20.77 2.91 -8.32
C SER A 14 -20.16 1.81 -9.19
N SER A 15 -20.85 1.40 -10.26
CA SER A 15 -20.36 0.45 -11.25
C SER A 15 -19.75 1.12 -12.50
N ALA A 16 -19.69 2.46 -12.55
CA ALA A 16 -19.10 3.18 -13.67
C ALA A 16 -17.57 3.12 -13.57
N GLU A 17 -16.92 2.67 -14.63
CA GLU A 17 -15.45 2.63 -14.76
C GLU A 17 -14.87 3.98 -15.18
N THR A 18 -15.72 4.86 -15.73
CA THR A 18 -15.31 6.17 -16.27
C THR A 18 -16.33 7.23 -15.91
N CYS A 19 -15.83 8.42 -15.55
CA CYS A 19 -16.64 9.58 -15.24
C CYS A 19 -17.37 10.06 -16.48
N LYS A 20 -18.70 10.13 -16.40
CA LYS A 20 -19.55 10.60 -17.50
C LYS A 20 -19.34 12.10 -17.83
N LYS A 21 -18.77 12.87 -16.90
CA LYS A 21 -18.60 14.32 -17.05
C LYS A 21 -17.22 14.70 -17.62
N CYS A 22 -16.14 14.11 -17.09
CA CYS A 22 -14.77 14.50 -17.47
C CYS A 22 -13.97 13.39 -18.14
N GLY A 23 -14.48 12.16 -18.20
CA GLY A 23 -13.75 11.03 -18.77
C GLY A 23 -12.68 10.40 -17.86
N ALA A 24 -12.49 10.90 -16.63
CA ALA A 24 -11.54 10.32 -15.69
C ALA A 24 -11.92 8.88 -15.29
N SER A 25 -10.93 8.02 -15.13
CA SER A 25 -11.12 6.63 -14.69
C SER A 25 -11.59 6.58 -13.24
N LEU A 26 -12.76 5.98 -13.01
CA LEU A 26 -13.33 5.70 -11.71
C LEU A 26 -13.02 4.23 -11.41
N GLY A 27 -11.81 3.95 -10.95
CA GLY A 27 -11.28 2.58 -10.88
C GLY A 27 -12.24 1.58 -10.20
N PRO A 28 -12.39 0.35 -10.72
CA PRO A 28 -13.22 -0.66 -10.09
C PRO A 28 -12.63 -1.01 -8.73
N LYS A 29 -13.39 -0.77 -7.66
CA LYS A 29 -13.04 -1.22 -6.30
C LYS A 29 -13.32 -2.73 -6.17
N LEU A 30 -12.73 -3.55 -7.03
CA LEU A 30 -12.79 -5.01 -6.98
C LEU A 30 -11.39 -5.61 -7.17
N ALA A 31 -10.44 -5.13 -6.38
CA ALA A 31 -9.24 -5.87 -5.99
C ALA A 31 -8.64 -5.24 -4.73
N GLN A 32 -9.45 -5.04 -3.69
CA GLN A 32 -8.89 -5.25 -2.37
C GLN A 32 -9.10 -6.74 -2.12
N THR A 33 -8.19 -7.58 -2.61
CA THR A 33 -7.83 -8.71 -1.77
C THR A 33 -7.25 -8.07 -0.51
N PRO A 34 -7.83 -8.27 0.68
CA PRO A 34 -7.10 -8.02 1.91
C PRO A 34 -6.02 -9.09 2.03
N GLU A 35 -4.98 -9.03 1.19
CA GLU A 35 -3.74 -9.76 1.39
C GLU A 35 -2.72 -8.78 1.97
N THR A 36 -2.99 -8.44 3.21
CA THR A 36 -1.96 -8.26 4.21
C THR A 36 -1.04 -9.50 4.19
N ALA A 37 -0.08 -9.51 3.27
CA ALA A 37 1.05 -10.45 3.27
C ALA A 37 2.33 -9.75 2.78
N GLN A 38 2.45 -8.43 3.01
CA GLN A 38 3.74 -7.78 3.08
C GLN A 38 4.30 -7.93 4.50
N ALA A 39 4.80 -9.12 4.83
CA ALA A 39 5.76 -9.30 5.92
C ALA A 39 7.14 -9.54 5.30
N LYS A 40 7.73 -8.50 4.71
CA LYS A 40 9.19 -8.46 4.56
C LYS A 40 9.76 -8.43 5.97
N VAL A 41 10.30 -9.55 6.46
CA VAL A 41 11.19 -9.54 7.62
C VAL A 41 12.63 -9.66 7.11
N PRO A 42 13.35 -8.55 6.93
CA PRO A 42 14.78 -8.57 7.05
C PRO A 42 15.19 -7.76 8.28
N PHE A 43 16.26 -8.23 8.92
CA PHE A 43 17.13 -7.45 9.79
C PHE A 43 16.82 -7.44 11.30
N ILE A 44 17.23 -8.52 11.96
CA ILE A 44 17.91 -8.36 13.26
C ILE A 44 19.28 -9.02 13.16
N LYS A 45 20.23 -8.27 12.62
CA LYS A 45 21.64 -8.52 12.84
C LYS A 45 21.87 -8.27 14.33
N ARG A 46 21.82 -9.32 15.15
CA ARG A 46 22.12 -9.24 16.58
C ARG A 46 23.63 -8.99 16.70
N LEU A 47 24.00 -7.72 16.57
CA LEU A 47 25.28 -7.15 16.96
C LEU A 47 25.48 -7.45 18.44
N ILE A 48 26.03 -8.60 18.75
CA ILE A 48 26.65 -8.86 20.05
C ILE A 48 28.15 -8.71 19.81
N PRO A 49 28.77 -7.58 20.18
CA PRO A 49 30.22 -7.50 20.23
C PRO A 49 30.68 -8.48 21.31
N ARG A 50 31.37 -9.56 20.93
CA ARG A 50 32.11 -10.39 21.90
C ARG A 50 33.17 -9.48 22.49
N ARG A 51 32.91 -9.02 23.71
CA ARG A 51 33.82 -8.29 24.59
C ARG A 51 35.24 -8.84 24.43
N GLY A 52 36.19 -7.91 24.32
CA GLY A 52 37.59 -8.18 23.97
C GLY A 52 38.24 -9.25 24.83
N VAL A 53 38.85 -10.22 24.15
CA VAL A 53 39.87 -11.09 24.72
C VAL A 53 41.14 -10.26 24.86
N THR A 54 41.55 -10.04 26.10
CA THR A 54 42.74 -9.30 26.49
C THR A 54 44.01 -9.96 25.97
N LYS A 55 44.81 -9.16 25.27
CA LYS A 55 46.21 -9.40 24.89
C LYS A 55 47.11 -9.53 26.13
N LYS A 56 47.86 -10.63 26.24
CA LYS A 56 49.13 -10.81 26.98
C LYS A 56 49.84 -11.99 26.31
N GLY A 57 51.08 -11.95 25.86
CA GLY A 57 52.15 -10.97 25.82
C GLY A 57 53.26 -11.62 25.00
#